data_AF-A0A524AKH8-F1
#
_entry.id   AF-A0A524AKH8-F1
#
_cell.length_a   1.000
_cell.length_b   1.000
_cell.length_c   1.000
_cell.angle_alpha   90.00
_cell.angle_beta   90.00
_cell.angle_gamma   90.00
#
_symmetry.space_group_name_H-M   'P 1'
#
loop_
_entity.id
_entity.type
_entity.pdbx_description
1 polymer ?
#
loop_
_entity_poly.entity_id
_entity_poly.type
_entity_poly.pdbx_seq_one_letter_code
_entity_poly.pdbx_strand_id
1 'polypeptide(L)' 'MVIVDRQRCGYCGGCVSLCPVGAIELAETRLVIDRACID' A
#
# COMPACT_ATOMS: atom_id res chain seq x y z
N MET A 1 1.20 9.62 -4.72
CA MET A 1 -0.02 8.86 -4.34
C MET A 1 -0.07 7.48 -5.00
N VAL A 2 -0.61 6.48 -4.28
CA VAL A 2 -0.90 5.15 -4.83
C VAL A 2 -2.42 4.94 -4.87
N ILE A 3 -2.92 4.37 -5.96
CA ILE A 3 -4.34 3.98 -6.10
C ILE A 3 -4.38 2.46 -6.17
N VAL A 4 -5.03 1.84 -5.18
CA VAL A 4 -5.15 0.38 -5.11
C VAL A 4 -6.51 -0.04 -5.62
N ASP A 5 -6.52 -0.77 -6.73
CA ASP A 5 -7.70 -1.54 -7.15
C ASP A 5 -7.78 -2.83 -6.32
N ARG A 6 -8.76 -2.90 -5.41
CA ARG A 6 -8.92 -4.05 -4.51
C ARG A 6 -9.38 -5.33 -5.21
N GLN A 7 -9.96 -5.24 -6.40
CA GLN A 7 -10.33 -6.43 -7.19
C GLN A 7 -9.11 -7.06 -7.86
N ARG A 8 -8.07 -6.27 -8.12
CA ARG A 8 -6.84 -6.71 -8.79
C ARG A 8 -5.65 -6.88 -7.84
N CYS A 9 -5.71 -6.31 -6.64
CA CYS A 9 -4.65 -6.39 -5.66
C CYS A 9 -4.49 -7.82 -5.14
N GLY A 10 -3.37 -8.46 -5.45
CA GLY A 10 -3.02 -9.79 -4.93
C GLY A 10 -2.32 -9.77 -3.56
N TYR A 11 -2.31 -8.63 -2.85
CA TYR A 11 -1.68 -8.47 -1.54
C TYR A 11 -0.20 -8.92 -1.47
N CYS A 12 0.56 -8.70 -2.55
CA CYS A 12 1.96 -9.15 -2.66
C CYS A 12 2.97 -8.28 -1.88
N GLY A 13 2.55 -7.11 -1.37
CA GLY A 13 3.42 -6.22 -0.60
C GLY A 13 4.40 -5.38 -1.43
N GLY A 14 4.42 -5.47 -2.76
CA GLY A 14 5.34 -4.67 -3.58
C GLY A 14 5.22 -3.16 -3.39
N CYS A 15 4.01 -2.66 -3.11
CA CYS A 15 3.78 -1.25 -2.80
C CYS A 15 4.40 -0.81 -1.47
N VAL A 16 4.53 -1.71 -0.48
CA VAL A 16 5.20 -1.44 0.81
C VAL A 16 6.67 -1.13 0.55
N SER A 17 7.36 -1.96 -0.23
CA SER A 17 8.78 -1.78 -0.55
C SER A 17 9.06 -0.55 -1.42
N LEU A 18 8.09 -0.14 -2.25
CA LEU A 18 8.22 1.04 -3.11
C LEU A 18 7.91 2.35 -2.37
N CYS A 19 7.25 2.29 -1.21
CA CYS A 19 6.81 3.49 -0.50
C CYS A 19 8.03 4.21 0.13
N PRO A 20 8.43 5.38 -0.38
CA PRO A 20 9.67 6.04 0.08
C PRO A 20 9.54 6.58 1.51
N VAL A 21 8.32 6.84 1.96
CA VAL A 21 7.99 7.41 3.27
C VAL A 21 7.44 6.36 4.24
N GLY A 22 7.36 5.08 3.83
CA GLY A 22 6.84 4.01 4.67
C GLY A 22 5.36 4.16 5.08
N ALA A 23 4.55 4.85 4.28
CA ALA A 23 3.13 5.10 4.57
C ALA A 23 2.19 3.93 4.22
N ILE A 24 2.71 2.79 3.77
CA ILE A 24 1.91 1.64 3.36
C ILE A 24 2.38 0.42 4.16
N GLU A 25 1.45 -0.27 4.79
CA GLU A 25 1.69 -1.52 5.51
C GLU A 25 0.80 -2.65 4.95
N LEU A 26 1.36 -3.85 4.90
CA LEU A 26 0.64 -5.07 4.55
C LEU A 26 0.43 -5.93 5.80
N ALA A 27 -0.84 -6.06 6.21
CA ALA A 27 -1.28 -6.97 7.26
C ALA A 27 -2.01 -8.15 6.63
N GLU A 28 -1.29 -9.25 6.41
CA GLU A 28 -1.79 -10.48 5.77
C GLU A 28 -2.43 -10.21 4.39
N THR A 29 -3.76 -10.04 4.35
CA THR A 29 -4.56 -9.77 3.14
C THR A 29 -5.19 -8.38 3.15
N ARG A 30 -4.61 -7.44 3.92
CA ARG A 30 -5.12 -6.08 4.06
C ARG A 30 -3.99 -5.07 3.91
N LEU A 31 -4.19 -4.10 3.02
CA LEU A 31 -3.35 -2.90 2.96
C LEU A 31 -3.90 -1.83 3.89
N VAL A 32 -3.03 -1.28 4.72
CA VAL A 32 -3.24 -0.08 5.52
C VAL A 32 -2.42 1.03 4.88
N ILE A 33 -3.09 2.12 4.51
CA ILE A 33 -2.47 3.28 3.85
C ILE A 33 -2.64 4.46 4.79
N ASP A 34 -1.53 5.00 5.29
CA ASP A 34 -1.51 6.17 6.15
C ASP A 34 -1.72 7.45 5.32
N ARG A 35 -2.21 8.49 5.98
CA ARG A 35 -2.37 9.84 5.42
C ARG A 35 -1.07 10.51 5.00
N ALA A 36 0.07 10.01 5.47
CA ALA A 36 1.40 10.40 5.01
C ALA A 36 1.70 9.91 3.58
N CYS A 37 0.82 9.12 2.96
CA CYS A 37 0.87 8.82 1.53
C CYS A 37 0.66 10.12 0.75
N ILE A 38 1.78 10.81 0.48
CA ILE A 38 1.85 12.07 -0.25
C ILE A 38 1.20 11.92 -1.63
N ASP A 39 0.39 12.92 -2.00
CA ASP A 39 -0.27 13.08 -3.31
C ASP A 39 0.68 12.77 -4.49
#